data_AF-A0A4X1WB72-F1
#
_entry.id   AF-A0A4X1WB72-F1
#
_cell.length_a   1.000
_cell.length_b   1.000
_cell.length_c   1.000
_cell.angle_alpha   90.00
_cell.angle_beta   90.00
_cell.angle_gamma   90.00
#
_symmetry.space_group_name_H-M   'P 1'
#
loop_
_entity.id
_entity.type
_entity.pdbx_description
1 polymer ?
#
loop_
_entity_poly.entity_id
_entity_poly.type
_entity_poly.pdbx_seq_one_letter_code
_entity_poly.pdbx_strand_id
1 'polypeptide(L)'
;MNKIFPQGEGNAAAGPKALSGGEGDVPQSLPSFLVAHCGDPAFWIYSDQKCDGFNNCGDCSDELSPVTTCPPCGPEWWRCPSTVFKYCTCIPRSLCRDHVQHCSDWSDEYSCPGP
;
A
#
# COMPACT_ATOMS: atom_id res chain seq x y z
N MET A 1 -30.83 -20.97 7.24
CA MET A 1 -31.55 -19.71 7.49
C MET A 1 -31.00 -18.67 6.52
N ASN A 2 -31.83 -18.19 5.60
CA ASN A 2 -31.46 -17.14 4.64
C ASN A 2 -31.48 -15.77 5.33
N LYS A 3 -30.40 -14.99 5.20
CA LYS A 3 -30.38 -13.57 5.54
C LYS A 3 -30.02 -12.78 4.29
N ILE A 4 -31.07 -12.26 3.66
CA ILE A 4 -31.01 -11.21 2.64
C ILE A 4 -30.55 -9.93 3.36
N PHE A 5 -29.54 -9.26 2.82
CA PHE A 5 -29.18 -7.89 3.19
C PHE A 5 -29.47 -6.97 2.01
N PRO A 6 -30.11 -5.80 2.24
CA PRO A 6 -30.60 -4.95 1.16
C PRO A 6 -29.47 -4.12 0.53
N GLN A 7 -29.58 -3.91 -0.78
CA GLN A 7 -28.79 -2.91 -1.51
C GLN A 7 -29.22 -1.52 -1.08
N GLY A 8 -28.32 -0.80 -0.43
CA GLY A 8 -28.45 0.64 -0.18
C GLY A 8 -27.73 1.41 -1.27
N GLU A 9 -28.50 2.19 -2.04
CA GLU A 9 -27.95 3.27 -2.87
C GLU A 9 -27.34 4.35 -1.98
N GLY A 10 -26.07 4.64 -2.19
CA GLY A 10 -25.35 5.71 -1.52
C GLY A 10 -24.30 6.27 -2.47
N ASN A 11 -24.59 7.44 -3.03
CA ASN A 11 -23.68 8.22 -3.85
C ASN A 11 -22.41 8.55 -3.05
N ALA A 12 -21.38 7.71 -3.17
CA ALA A 12 -20.05 8.02 -2.66
C ALA A 12 -19.35 8.88 -3.71
N ALA A 13 -19.13 10.15 -3.37
CA ALA A 13 -18.21 11.02 -4.07
C ALA A 13 -16.90 10.25 -4.30
N ALA A 14 -16.56 10.03 -5.57
CA ALA A 14 -15.25 9.57 -5.97
C ALA A 14 -14.25 10.69 -5.62
N GLY A 15 -13.74 10.65 -4.37
CA GLY A 15 -12.42 11.19 -4.10
C GLY A 15 -11.42 10.53 -5.06
N PRO A 16 -10.29 11.16 -5.37
CA PRO A 16 -9.36 10.64 -6.37
C PRO A 16 -8.93 9.23 -5.93
N LYS A 17 -9.54 8.21 -6.54
CA LYS A 17 -8.95 6.89 -6.59
C LYS A 17 -7.61 7.16 -7.26
N ALA A 18 -6.52 7.07 -6.49
CA ALA A 18 -5.21 6.91 -7.07
C ALA A 18 -5.38 5.85 -8.16
N LEU A 19 -5.13 6.24 -9.41
CA LEU A 19 -5.03 5.25 -10.47
C LEU A 19 -3.81 4.41 -10.08
N SER A 20 -4.05 3.34 -9.33
CA SER A 20 -3.19 2.16 -9.32
C SER A 20 -2.92 1.87 -10.78
N GLY A 21 -1.65 1.82 -11.17
CA GLY A 21 -1.29 1.78 -12.58
C GLY A 21 -1.89 0.59 -13.34
N GLY A 22 -1.57 0.53 -14.63
CA GLY A 22 -2.24 -0.39 -15.54
C GLY A 22 -1.70 -1.80 -15.49
N GLU A 23 -2.56 -2.75 -15.83
CA GLU A 23 -2.13 -4.05 -16.35
C GLU A 23 -2.02 -3.95 -17.89
N GLY A 24 -0.91 -4.43 -18.45
CA GLY A 24 -0.61 -4.38 -19.88
C GLY A 24 0.33 -3.25 -20.29
N ASP A 25 0.40 -2.97 -21.60
CA ASP A 25 1.37 -2.04 -22.16
C ASP A 25 1.19 -0.61 -21.63
N VAL A 26 2.31 0.01 -21.27
CA VAL A 26 2.40 1.43 -20.92
C VAL A 26 2.02 2.27 -22.14
N PRO A 27 1.09 3.24 -22.03
CA PRO A 27 0.73 4.11 -23.15
C PRO A 27 1.97 4.80 -23.74
N GLN A 28 2.14 4.77 -25.07
CA GLN A 28 3.31 5.36 -25.72
C GLN A 28 3.45 6.88 -25.51
N SER A 29 2.36 7.56 -25.13
CA SER A 29 2.37 8.98 -24.77
C SER A 29 2.93 9.26 -23.38
N LEU A 30 3.09 8.23 -22.53
CA LEU A 30 3.55 8.39 -21.16
C LEU A 30 5.09 8.29 -21.11
N PRO A 31 5.80 9.33 -20.64
CA PRO A 31 7.25 9.29 -20.49
C PRO A 31 7.68 8.17 -19.54
N SER A 32 8.76 7.46 -19.90
CA SER A 32 9.26 6.32 -19.11
C SER A 32 9.69 6.66 -17.68
N PHE A 33 10.10 7.90 -17.41
CA PHE A 33 10.49 8.32 -16.05
C PHE A 33 9.32 8.40 -15.07
N LEU A 34 8.08 8.49 -15.58
CA LEU A 34 6.86 8.50 -14.76
C LEU A 34 6.32 7.09 -14.48
N VAL A 35 7.03 6.06 -14.95
CA VAL A 35 6.58 4.68 -14.86
C VAL A 35 7.58 3.85 -14.07
N ALA A 36 7.05 3.07 -13.13
CA ALA A 36 7.77 2.03 -12.44
C ALA A 36 7.07 0.69 -12.69
N HIS A 37 7.84 -0.34 -13.07
CA HIS A 37 7.30 -1.70 -13.18
C HIS A 37 7.29 -2.39 -11.82
N CYS A 38 6.28 -3.23 -11.64
CA CYS A 38 6.15 -4.13 -10.51
C CYS A 38 7.08 -5.36 -10.68
N GLY A 39 6.99 -6.32 -9.75
CA GLY A 39 7.73 -7.57 -9.81
C GLY A 39 7.38 -8.37 -11.07
N ASP A 40 6.10 -8.36 -11.43
CA ASP A 40 5.64 -8.75 -12.76
C ASP A 40 5.68 -7.55 -13.72
N PRO A 41 6.46 -7.62 -14.82
CA PRO A 41 6.60 -6.52 -15.78
C PRO A 41 5.31 -6.20 -16.55
N ALA A 42 4.31 -7.10 -16.54
CA ALA A 42 2.99 -6.82 -17.11
C ALA A 42 2.21 -5.77 -16.30
N PHE A 43 2.60 -5.54 -15.05
CA PHE A 43 2.02 -4.52 -14.18
C PHE A 43 2.98 -3.35 -14.01
N TRP A 44 2.42 -2.16 -14.00
CA TRP A 44 3.17 -0.94 -13.76
C TRP A 44 2.37 0.02 -12.90
N ILE A 45 3.07 0.92 -12.24
CA ILE A 45 2.54 2.00 -11.42
C ILE A 45 3.18 3.32 -11.84
N TYR A 46 2.63 4.42 -11.36
CA TYR A 46 3.31 5.70 -11.51
C TYR A 46 4.54 5.75 -10.60
N SER A 47 5.61 6.42 -11.05
CA SER A 47 6.87 6.47 -10.31
C SER A 47 6.75 7.09 -8.91
N ASP A 48 5.76 7.96 -8.68
CA ASP A 48 5.48 8.59 -7.38
C ASP A 48 4.77 7.65 -6.39
N GLN A 49 4.20 6.55 -6.88
CA GLN A 49 3.59 5.49 -6.06
C GLN A 49 4.61 4.44 -5.61
N LYS A 50 5.86 4.53 -6.08
CA LYS A 50 6.91 3.61 -5.67
C LYS A 50 7.51 4.04 -4.33
N CYS A 51 7.57 3.14 -3.37
CA CYS A 51 8.06 3.40 -2.01
C CYS A 51 7.22 4.46 -1.27
N ASP A 52 5.90 4.48 -1.51
CA ASP A 52 4.97 5.45 -0.90
C ASP A 52 4.32 4.92 0.40
N GLY A 53 4.65 3.69 0.79
CA GLY A 53 4.13 2.98 1.95
C GLY A 53 2.85 2.18 1.65
N PHE A 54 2.39 2.14 0.40
CA PHE A 54 1.21 1.41 -0.01
C PHE A 54 1.51 0.38 -1.09
N ASN A 55 0.78 -0.73 -1.04
CA ASN A 55 0.85 -1.76 -2.07
C ASN A 55 0.04 -1.33 -3.31
N ASN A 56 0.70 -0.64 -4.25
CA ASN A 56 0.11 -0.24 -5.53
C ASN A 56 0.26 -1.35 -6.57
N CYS A 57 1.32 -2.15 -6.49
CA CYS A 57 1.56 -3.28 -7.39
C CYS A 57 0.68 -4.51 -7.13
N GLY A 58 0.13 -4.66 -5.93
CA GLY A 58 -0.62 -5.84 -5.52
C GLY A 58 0.27 -7.04 -5.15
N ASP A 59 1.59 -6.90 -5.18
CA ASP A 59 2.58 -7.92 -4.78
C ASP A 59 3.68 -7.35 -3.85
N CYS A 60 3.54 -6.09 -3.43
CA CYS A 60 4.51 -5.34 -2.62
C CYS A 60 5.88 -5.08 -3.27
N SER A 61 6.06 -5.34 -4.57
CA SER A 61 7.35 -5.13 -5.25
C SER A 61 7.79 -3.65 -5.33
N ASP A 62 6.82 -2.74 -5.29
CA ASP A 62 6.97 -1.30 -5.18
C ASP A 62 7.51 -0.85 -3.83
N GLU A 63 7.20 -1.58 -2.76
CA GLU A 63 7.59 -1.23 -1.38
C GLU A 63 8.77 -2.06 -0.83
N LEU A 64 8.98 -3.26 -1.36
CA LEU A 64 10.01 -4.21 -0.90
C LEU A 64 11.33 -4.10 -1.67
N SER A 65 11.49 -3.07 -2.52
CA SER A 65 12.75 -2.85 -3.22
C SER A 65 13.91 -2.61 -2.23
N PRO A 66 15.16 -2.95 -2.62
CA PRO A 66 16.33 -2.76 -1.76
C PRO A 66 16.42 -1.32 -1.22
N VAL A 67 17.09 -1.14 -0.07
CA VAL A 67 17.19 0.17 0.59
C VAL A 67 17.89 1.24 -0.28
N THR A 68 18.65 0.81 -1.29
CA THR A 68 19.23 1.69 -2.32
C THR A 68 18.19 2.34 -3.24
N THR A 69 16.95 1.84 -3.22
CA THR A 69 15.83 2.25 -4.07
C THR A 69 14.67 2.77 -3.23
N CYS A 70 14.30 2.09 -2.14
CA CYS A 70 13.31 2.58 -1.19
C CYS A 70 13.97 3.02 0.11
N PRO A 71 13.74 4.26 0.58
CA PRO A 71 14.21 4.65 1.91
C PRO A 71 13.53 3.80 3.00
N PRO A 72 14.07 3.81 4.23
CA PRO A 72 13.33 3.30 5.39
C PRO A 72 11.96 3.96 5.52
N CYS A 73 11.01 3.30 6.20
CA CYS A 73 9.69 3.88 6.47
C CYS A 73 9.85 5.29 7.06
N GLY A 74 9.02 6.23 6.58
CA GLY A 74 9.04 7.63 7.04
C GLY A 74 8.74 7.78 8.53
N PRO A 75 8.88 9.00 9.09
CA PRO A 75 8.71 9.25 10.52
C PRO A 75 7.30 8.90 11.03
N GLU A 76 6.26 9.08 10.22
CA GLU A 76 4.86 8.74 10.55
C GLU A 76 4.53 7.25 10.40
N TRP A 77 5.51 6.45 9.98
CA TRP A 77 5.36 5.05 9.67
C TRP A 77 6.24 4.18 10.58
N TRP A 78 5.84 2.94 10.73
CA TRP A 78 6.52 1.93 11.55
C TRP A 78 6.83 0.71 10.69
N ARG A 79 8.08 0.22 10.78
CA ARG A 79 8.53 -0.92 9.99
C ARG A 79 8.25 -2.23 10.72
N CYS A 80 7.40 -3.06 10.13
CA CYS A 80 7.15 -4.43 10.57
C CYS A 80 6.57 -5.24 9.39
N PRO A 81 6.66 -6.58 9.39
CA PRO A 81 5.95 -7.37 8.39
C PRO A 81 4.44 -7.29 8.67
N SER A 82 3.69 -6.63 7.79
CA SER A 82 2.28 -6.34 8.04
C SER A 82 1.39 -7.55 7.75
N THR A 83 0.36 -7.74 8.58
CA THR A 83 -0.77 -8.66 8.33
C THR A 83 -1.78 -8.07 7.34
N VAL A 84 -1.76 -6.74 7.16
CA VAL A 84 -2.63 -6.02 6.23
C VAL A 84 -1.87 -5.82 4.92
N PHE A 85 -2.33 -6.51 3.89
CA PHE A 85 -1.68 -6.57 2.58
C PHE A 85 -1.42 -5.20 1.94
N LYS A 86 -2.21 -4.19 2.31
CA LYS A 86 -2.06 -2.81 1.86
C LYS A 86 -0.74 -2.16 2.29
N TYR A 87 -0.18 -2.54 3.43
CA TYR A 87 0.95 -1.84 4.06
C TYR A 87 2.30 -2.50 3.81
N CYS A 88 2.32 -3.75 3.32
CA CYS A 88 3.53 -4.53 3.07
C CYS A 88 4.46 -4.58 4.30
N THR A 89 5.40 -3.63 4.43
CA THR A 89 6.33 -3.51 5.55
C THR A 89 6.29 -2.22 6.35
N CYS A 90 5.43 -1.26 5.99
CA CYS A 90 5.33 0.04 6.67
C CYS A 90 3.87 0.29 7.07
N ILE A 91 3.56 0.22 8.36
CA ILE A 91 2.23 0.56 8.88
C ILE A 91 2.19 1.99 9.43
N PRO A 92 1.05 2.69 9.41
CA PRO A 92 0.93 3.99 10.06
C PRO A 92 1.12 3.90 11.58
N ARG A 93 1.89 4.82 12.16
CA ARG A 93 2.06 4.89 13.63
C ARG A 93 0.78 5.17 14.39
N SER A 94 -0.21 5.76 13.73
CA SER A 94 -1.55 5.99 14.29
C SER A 94 -2.30 4.70 14.63
N LEU A 95 -1.88 3.55 14.09
CA LEU A 95 -2.47 2.24 14.37
C LEU A 95 -1.84 1.58 15.61
N CYS A 96 -0.92 2.26 16.29
CA CYS A 96 -0.34 1.75 17.53
C CYS A 96 -1.42 1.55 18.61
N ARG A 97 -1.43 0.36 19.21
CA ARG A 97 -2.30 0.01 20.36
C ARG A 97 -3.78 0.26 20.09
N ASP A 98 -4.21 0.00 18.86
CA ASP A 98 -5.61 0.10 18.49
C ASP A 98 -6.40 -1.20 18.72
N HIS A 99 -5.73 -2.21 19.28
CA HIS A 99 -6.24 -3.56 19.61
C HIS A 99 -6.51 -4.43 18.39
N VAL A 100 -6.02 -4.04 17.21
CA VAL A 100 -6.11 -4.81 15.97
C VAL A 100 -4.69 -5.14 15.51
N GLN A 101 -4.46 -6.40 15.18
CA GLN A 101 -3.14 -6.83 14.72
C GLN A 101 -2.85 -6.32 13.29
N HIS A 102 -1.90 -5.39 13.17
CA HIS A 102 -1.35 -4.88 11.91
C HIS A 102 0.04 -5.40 11.61
N CYS A 103 0.84 -5.73 12.63
CA CYS A 103 2.12 -6.41 12.47
C CYS A 103 2.01 -7.89 12.83
N SER A 104 2.64 -8.75 12.02
CA SER A 104 2.65 -10.20 12.26
C SER A 104 3.30 -10.59 13.59
N ASP A 105 4.21 -9.76 14.10
CA ASP A 105 4.91 -9.92 15.37
C ASP A 105 4.25 -9.19 16.55
N TRP A 106 3.07 -8.59 16.35
CA TRP A 106 2.36 -7.75 17.34
C TRP A 106 3.15 -6.53 17.84
N SER A 107 4.20 -6.11 17.11
CA SER A 107 5.01 -4.96 17.52
C SER A 107 4.21 -3.65 17.55
N ASP A 108 3.16 -3.54 16.74
CA ASP A 108 2.17 -2.45 16.74
C ASP A 108 1.34 -2.36 18.01
N GLU A 109 1.21 -3.45 18.77
CA GLU A 109 0.42 -3.48 19.99
C GLU A 109 1.31 -3.41 21.24
N TYR A 110 2.49 -4.05 21.21
CA TYR A 110 3.33 -4.20 22.40
C TYR A 110 4.59 -3.33 22.41
N SER A 111 5.11 -2.94 21.25
CA SER A 111 6.45 -2.36 21.11
C SER A 111 6.47 -0.98 20.46
N CYS A 112 5.32 -0.29 20.43
CA CYS A 112 5.27 1.04 19.85
C CYS A 112 6.35 1.96 20.45
N PRO A 113 7.15 2.61 19.61
CA PRO A 113 8.02 3.67 20.04
C PRO A 113 7.11 4.84 20.45
N GLY A 114 7.47 5.57 21.50
CA GLY A 114 6.77 6.81 21.81
C GLY A 114 6.79 7.80 20.62
N PRO A 115 5.89 8.80 20.63
CA PRO A 115 5.95 9.91 19.68
C PRO A 115 7.32 10.61 19.70
#